data_AF-A0A8T3XCZ2-F1
#
_entry.id   AF-A0A8T3XCZ2-F1
#
_cell.length_a   1.000
_cell.length_b   1.000
_cell.length_c   1.000
_cell.angle_alpha   90.00
_cell.angle_beta   90.00
_cell.angle_gamma   90.00
#
_symmetry.space_group_name_H-M   'P 1'
#
loop_
_entity.id
_entity.type
_entity.pdbx_description
1 polymer ?
#
loop_
_entity_poly.entity_id
_entity_poly.type
_entity_poly.pdbx_seq_one_letter_code
_entity_poly.pdbx_strand_id
1 'polypeptide(L)'
;MGSINKTDLCWGDNYNLTEWYCNASNSIASKTYNCPYGCPYFAYACKKQNDVCVDSDGGKNWNVKGSITFANSTRTDHCSEISTGPVLVEYYCDDYGRIMEAYNTNCACNEGKCTDYFPICVDSDGGIDYFTGGQVTTSTSTIKDFCGNQLYNYTYESYCDDFGNANYKTYSCPNGPCSLVNGSGQCPSTTSTTGNVIYDLFKKVKIAGKVIQGIIS
;
A
#
# COMPACT_ATOMS: atom_id res chain seq x y z
N MET A 1 25.39 40.29 -27.02
CA MET A 1 25.10 40.37 -25.57
C MET A 1 24.11 39.28 -25.24
N GLY A 2 24.42 38.38 -24.30
CA GLY A 2 23.53 37.27 -23.93
C GLY A 2 22.48 37.73 -22.92
N SER A 3 21.22 37.36 -23.14
CA SER A 3 20.17 37.48 -22.12
C SER A 3 20.40 36.41 -21.07
N ILE A 4 20.40 36.79 -19.78
CA ILE A 4 20.40 35.85 -18.67
C ILE A 4 18.94 35.69 -18.23
N ASN A 5 18.39 34.49 -18.40
CA ASN A 5 17.02 34.18 -17.97
C ASN A 5 17.07 33.35 -16.68
N LYS A 6 16.32 33.78 -15.67
CA LYS A 6 16.05 33.01 -14.44
C LYS A 6 14.55 32.75 -14.37
N THR A 7 14.19 31.55 -13.95
CA THR A 7 12.81 31.13 -13.76
C THR A 7 12.55 31.01 -12.27
N ASP A 8 11.35 31.40 -11.85
CA ASP A 8 10.87 31.21 -10.50
C ASP A 8 10.99 29.74 -10.08
N LEU A 9 11.17 29.48 -8.79
CA LEU A 9 11.43 28.13 -8.31
C LEU A 9 10.75 27.87 -6.98
N CYS A 10 10.00 26.78 -6.94
CA CYS A 10 9.50 26.18 -5.70
C CYS A 10 10.56 25.25 -5.08
N TRP A 11 10.81 25.36 -3.78
CA TRP A 11 11.77 24.53 -3.05
C TRP A 11 11.43 24.46 -1.54
N GLY A 12 12.18 23.68 -0.77
CA GLY A 12 12.02 23.55 0.69
C GLY A 12 10.64 23.00 1.08
N ASP A 13 10.48 21.69 0.96
CA ASP A 13 9.24 20.92 1.22
C ASP A 13 7.99 21.44 0.48
N ASN A 14 8.19 22.11 -0.66
CA ASN A 14 7.12 22.72 -1.47
C ASN A 14 6.37 23.86 -0.77
N TYR A 15 6.99 24.63 0.15
CA TYR A 15 6.33 25.80 0.78
C TYR A 15 7.01 27.13 0.49
N ASN A 16 8.10 27.16 -0.26
CA ASN A 16 8.83 28.39 -0.56
C ASN A 16 8.91 28.63 -2.07
N LEU A 17 8.49 29.82 -2.51
CA LEU A 17 8.66 30.33 -3.87
C LEU A 17 9.80 31.34 -3.89
N THR A 18 10.82 31.10 -4.71
CA THR A 18 11.80 32.12 -5.08
C THR A 18 11.35 32.77 -6.38
N GLU A 19 10.92 34.04 -6.29
CA GLU A 19 10.57 34.89 -7.43
C GLU A 19 11.82 35.66 -7.88
N TRP A 20 12.16 35.60 -9.17
CA TRP A 20 13.26 36.36 -9.76
C TRP A 20 12.75 37.60 -10.50
N TYR A 21 13.42 38.73 -10.30
CA TYR A 21 13.03 40.00 -10.92
C TYR A 21 14.25 40.88 -11.21
N CYS A 22 14.10 41.87 -12.08
CA CYS A 22 15.12 42.90 -12.29
C CYS A 22 14.95 44.02 -11.26
N ASN A 23 16.01 44.32 -10.51
CA ASN A 23 16.00 45.45 -9.58
C ASN A 23 16.20 46.81 -10.29
N ALA A 24 16.13 47.91 -9.55
CA ALA A 24 16.30 49.27 -10.08
C ALA A 24 17.65 49.52 -10.78
N SER A 25 18.67 48.72 -10.46
CA SER A 25 20.00 48.76 -11.10
C SER A 25 20.10 47.83 -12.31
N ASN A 26 18.97 47.35 -12.83
CA ASN A 26 18.87 46.41 -13.95
C ASN A 26 19.68 45.11 -13.73
N SER A 27 19.83 44.70 -12.47
CA SER A 27 20.51 43.48 -12.06
C SER A 27 19.47 42.46 -11.61
N ILE A 28 19.77 41.17 -11.83
CA ILE A 28 18.93 40.08 -11.36
C ILE A 28 18.93 40.09 -9.83
N ALA A 29 17.73 40.12 -9.25
CA ALA A 29 17.46 39.97 -7.83
C ALA A 29 16.41 38.86 -7.63
N SER A 30 16.25 38.45 -6.38
CA SER A 30 15.20 37.50 -6.01
C SER A 30 14.55 37.86 -4.69
N LYS A 31 13.35 37.34 -4.48
CA LYS A 31 12.63 37.41 -3.21
C LYS A 31 11.98 36.06 -2.93
N THR A 32 12.02 35.66 -1.66
CA THR A 32 11.39 34.42 -1.22
C THR A 32 10.05 34.73 -0.58
N TYR A 33 9.03 33.97 -0.98
CA TYR A 33 7.69 34.00 -0.40
C TYR A 33 7.37 32.65 0.22
N ASN A 34 6.69 32.67 1.36
CA ASN A 34 6.06 31.48 1.91
C ASN A 34 4.72 31.27 1.22
N CYS A 35 4.49 30.07 0.70
CA CYS A 35 3.25 29.66 0.06
C CYS A 35 2.43 28.82 1.04
N PRO A 36 1.48 29.39 1.78
CA PRO A 36 0.75 28.67 2.83
C PRO A 36 -0.05 27.46 2.32
N TYR A 37 -0.37 27.45 1.03
CA TYR A 37 -1.11 26.37 0.36
C TYR A 37 -0.21 25.47 -0.50
N GLY A 38 1.11 25.64 -0.39
CA GLY A 38 2.11 24.91 -1.14
C GLY A 38 2.53 25.58 -2.46
N CYS A 39 3.64 25.08 -2.99
CA CYS A 39 4.37 25.50 -4.17
C CYS A 39 4.91 24.22 -4.82
N PRO A 40 4.14 23.56 -5.70
CA PRO A 40 4.57 22.31 -6.30
C PRO A 40 5.87 22.52 -7.07
N TYR A 41 6.76 21.53 -7.00
CA TYR A 41 7.91 21.44 -7.89
C TYR A 41 7.45 21.67 -9.34
N PHE A 42 8.05 22.68 -10.02
CA PHE A 42 7.72 23.16 -11.38
C PHE A 42 6.47 24.05 -11.57
N ALA A 43 5.72 24.40 -10.51
CA ALA A 43 4.54 25.26 -10.67
C ALA A 43 4.84 26.76 -10.83
N TYR A 44 6.10 27.18 -10.66
CA TYR A 44 6.58 28.57 -10.79
C TYR A 44 5.77 29.62 -10.02
N ALA A 45 4.87 29.21 -9.12
CA ALA A 45 3.93 30.05 -8.40
C ALA A 45 3.38 29.33 -7.15
N CYS A 46 2.94 30.10 -6.15
CA CYS A 46 2.20 29.56 -5.00
C CYS A 46 0.81 29.07 -5.42
N LYS A 47 0.33 27.98 -4.82
CA LYS A 47 -1.08 27.57 -4.92
C LYS A 47 -1.98 28.59 -4.22
N LYS A 48 -3.19 28.75 -4.75
CA LYS A 48 -4.26 29.45 -4.03
C LYS A 48 -4.99 28.47 -3.12
N GLN A 49 -5.67 28.99 -2.11
CA GLN A 49 -6.48 28.20 -1.16
C GLN A 49 -7.44 27.23 -1.86
N ASN A 50 -8.03 27.66 -2.98
CA ASN A 50 -9.00 26.86 -3.75
C ASN A 50 -8.33 25.86 -4.72
N ASP A 51 -7.01 25.90 -4.89
CA ASP A 51 -6.23 24.98 -5.73
C ASP A 51 -5.64 23.82 -4.92
N VAL A 52 -6.15 23.60 -3.70
CA VAL A 52 -5.75 22.48 -2.84
C VAL A 52 -6.77 21.36 -3.01
N CYS A 53 -6.29 20.17 -3.35
CA CYS A 53 -7.10 18.96 -3.30
C CYS A 53 -7.43 18.67 -1.82
N VAL A 54 -8.71 18.64 -1.49
CA VAL A 54 -9.21 18.24 -0.17
C VAL A 54 -9.89 16.91 -0.30
N ASP A 55 -9.44 15.93 0.49
CA ASP A 55 -9.97 14.57 0.50
C ASP A 55 -10.87 14.34 1.72
N SER A 56 -12.01 13.69 1.54
CA SER A 56 -13.01 13.52 2.61
C SER A 56 -12.82 12.25 3.44
N ASP A 57 -11.99 11.30 3.00
CA ASP A 57 -11.72 10.05 3.70
C ASP A 57 -10.21 9.78 3.97
N GLY A 58 -9.37 10.77 3.69
CA GLY A 58 -7.99 10.84 4.17
C GLY A 58 -6.95 10.23 3.25
N GLY A 59 -7.18 10.28 1.93
CA GLY A 59 -6.27 9.75 0.92
C GLY A 59 -6.83 8.47 0.31
N LYS A 60 -5.95 7.56 -0.11
CA LYS A 60 -6.37 6.30 -0.72
C LYS A 60 -7.01 5.36 0.33
N ASN A 61 -8.33 5.32 0.43
CA ASN A 61 -9.14 4.61 1.41
C ASN A 61 -10.38 3.89 0.83
N TRP A 62 -10.14 2.73 0.23
CA TRP A 62 -11.16 1.90 -0.42
C TRP A 62 -12.40 1.51 0.41
N ASN A 63 -12.35 1.65 1.74
CA ASN A 63 -13.39 1.17 2.66
C ASN A 63 -14.44 2.23 2.98
N VAL A 64 -14.14 3.50 2.69
CA VAL A 64 -15.02 4.63 2.92
C VAL A 64 -15.40 5.17 1.55
N LYS A 65 -16.65 5.62 1.39
CA LYS A 65 -16.99 6.36 0.18
C LYS A 65 -16.46 7.77 0.36
N GLY A 66 -15.40 8.09 -0.34
CA GLY A 66 -14.76 9.39 -0.36
C GLY A 66 -15.18 10.26 -1.53
N SER A 67 -14.60 11.45 -1.50
CA SER A 67 -14.69 12.45 -2.54
C SER A 67 -13.57 13.46 -2.34
N ILE A 68 -13.04 13.96 -3.45
CA ILE A 68 -12.11 15.07 -3.45
C ILE A 68 -12.79 16.34 -3.92
N THR A 69 -12.36 17.47 -3.38
CA THR A 69 -12.72 18.82 -3.87
C THR A 69 -11.46 19.55 -4.32
N PHE A 70 -11.47 20.07 -5.55
CA PHE A 70 -10.40 20.87 -6.13
C PHE A 70 -10.97 21.95 -7.04
N ALA A 71 -10.60 23.22 -6.84
CA ALA A 71 -11.02 24.36 -7.66
C ALA A 71 -12.55 24.41 -7.93
N ASN A 72 -13.36 24.14 -6.90
CA ASN A 72 -14.82 24.03 -6.94
C ASN A 72 -15.38 22.86 -7.78
N SER A 73 -14.54 21.91 -8.19
CA SER A 73 -14.96 20.65 -8.78
C SER A 73 -14.88 19.55 -7.73
N THR A 74 -15.87 18.65 -7.74
CA THR A 74 -15.90 17.48 -6.86
C THR A 74 -15.83 16.22 -7.70
N ARG A 75 -15.01 15.25 -7.26
CA ARG A 75 -15.01 13.89 -7.80
C ARG A 75 -15.28 12.94 -6.65
N THR A 76 -16.16 11.96 -6.87
CA THR A 76 -16.63 11.04 -5.83
C THR A 76 -16.30 9.63 -6.23
N ASP A 77 -15.94 8.82 -5.24
CA ASP A 77 -15.67 7.40 -5.46
C ASP A 77 -16.93 6.71 -5.96
N HIS A 78 -16.74 5.79 -6.89
CA HIS A 78 -17.84 5.12 -7.55
C HIS A 78 -17.46 3.72 -8.02
N CYS A 79 -18.48 2.90 -8.20
CA CYS A 79 -18.35 1.61 -8.85
C CYS A 79 -18.51 1.81 -10.36
N SER A 80 -17.54 1.35 -11.13
CA SER A 80 -17.57 1.34 -12.58
C SER A 80 -17.68 -0.09 -13.07
N GLU A 81 -18.46 -0.34 -14.12
CA GLU A 81 -18.60 -1.67 -14.71
C GLU A 81 -17.51 -1.90 -15.75
N ILE A 82 -16.72 -2.97 -15.58
CA ILE A 82 -15.79 -3.48 -16.60
C ILE A 82 -16.16 -4.90 -17.01
N SER A 83 -15.53 -5.45 -18.05
CA SER A 83 -15.86 -6.79 -18.59
C SER A 83 -15.74 -7.93 -17.58
N THR A 84 -15.01 -7.72 -16.48
CA THR A 84 -14.79 -8.70 -15.41
C THR A 84 -15.64 -8.45 -14.15
N GLY A 85 -16.55 -7.46 -14.15
CA GLY A 85 -17.40 -7.08 -13.02
C GLY A 85 -17.17 -5.64 -12.52
N PRO A 86 -17.85 -5.23 -11.42
CA PRO A 86 -17.74 -3.89 -10.89
C PRO A 86 -16.36 -3.64 -10.26
N VAL A 87 -15.67 -2.58 -10.69
CA VAL A 87 -14.40 -2.09 -10.15
C VAL A 87 -14.65 -0.82 -9.34
N LEU A 88 -14.01 -0.71 -8.18
CA LEU A 88 -14.01 0.55 -7.43
C LEU A 88 -13.04 1.54 -8.09
N VAL A 89 -13.54 2.72 -8.43
CA VAL A 89 -12.74 3.88 -8.84
C VAL A 89 -12.69 4.82 -7.65
N GLU A 90 -11.48 5.08 -7.18
CA GLU A 90 -11.20 5.95 -6.05
C GLU A 90 -10.47 7.21 -6.51
N TYR A 91 -10.98 8.36 -6.10
CA TYR A 91 -10.34 9.65 -6.24
C TYR A 91 -9.76 10.07 -4.91
N TYR A 92 -8.47 10.38 -4.88
CA TYR A 92 -7.81 10.79 -3.65
C TYR A 92 -6.79 11.91 -3.87
N CYS A 93 -6.44 12.60 -2.80
CA CYS A 93 -5.35 13.56 -2.80
C CYS A 93 -4.04 12.89 -2.37
N ASP A 94 -2.97 13.04 -3.14
CA ASP A 94 -1.64 12.60 -2.69
C ASP A 94 -0.98 13.57 -1.70
N ASP A 95 0.19 13.20 -1.19
CA ASP A 95 0.97 14.01 -0.23
C ASP A 95 1.33 15.41 -0.75
N TYR A 96 1.25 15.63 -2.07
CA TYR A 96 1.53 16.92 -2.72
C TYR A 96 0.25 17.70 -3.06
N GLY A 97 -0.91 17.20 -2.61
CA GLY A 97 -2.23 17.75 -2.90
C GLY A 97 -2.57 17.72 -4.38
N ARG A 98 -2.10 16.71 -5.11
CA ARG A 98 -2.49 16.41 -6.50
C ARG A 98 -3.68 15.46 -6.48
N ILE A 99 -4.55 15.63 -7.47
CA ILE A 99 -5.65 14.70 -7.72
C ILE A 99 -5.08 13.40 -8.29
N MET A 100 -5.44 12.29 -7.68
CA MET A 100 -5.10 10.95 -8.14
C MET A 100 -6.38 10.14 -8.39
N GLU A 101 -6.25 9.13 -9.23
CA GLU A 101 -7.29 8.14 -9.52
C GLU A 101 -6.67 6.75 -9.39
N ALA A 102 -7.33 5.84 -8.70
CA ALA A 102 -6.90 4.46 -8.57
C ALA A 102 -8.08 3.49 -8.73
N TYR A 103 -7.76 2.27 -9.16
CA TYR A 103 -8.73 1.22 -9.47
C TYR A 103 -8.51 0.03 -8.56
N ASN A 104 -9.59 -0.52 -8.01
CA ASN A 104 -9.55 -1.71 -7.17
C ASN A 104 -10.55 -2.76 -7.65
N THR A 105 -10.02 -3.84 -8.24
CA THR A 105 -10.77 -5.02 -8.72
C THR A 105 -10.88 -6.12 -7.66
N ASN A 106 -10.32 -5.88 -6.47
CA ASN A 106 -10.07 -6.89 -5.46
C ASN A 106 -11.17 -6.98 -4.40
N CYS A 107 -12.27 -6.26 -4.63
CA CYS A 107 -13.40 -6.22 -3.73
C CYS A 107 -14.70 -6.11 -4.51
N ALA A 108 -15.79 -6.52 -3.86
CA ALA A 108 -17.13 -6.18 -4.27
C ALA A 108 -17.32 -4.68 -4.05
N CYS A 109 -17.35 -3.93 -5.15
CA CYS A 109 -17.68 -2.51 -5.10
C CYS A 109 -19.18 -2.33 -4.90
N ASN A 110 -19.56 -1.58 -3.87
CA ASN A 110 -20.94 -1.18 -3.63
C ASN A 110 -20.97 0.28 -3.18
N GLU A 111 -21.80 1.10 -3.83
CA GLU A 111 -21.98 2.54 -3.55
C GLU A 111 -20.69 3.39 -3.52
N GLY A 112 -19.62 2.97 -4.19
CA GLY A 112 -18.34 3.70 -4.21
C GLY A 112 -17.43 3.36 -3.05
N LYS A 113 -17.54 2.15 -2.49
CA LYS A 113 -16.60 1.58 -1.51
C LYS A 113 -16.53 0.07 -1.65
N CYS A 114 -15.47 -0.53 -1.12
CA CYS A 114 -15.36 -1.96 -0.95
C CYS A 114 -16.29 -2.44 0.18
N THR A 115 -17.06 -3.49 -0.07
CA THR A 115 -17.94 -4.11 0.94
C THR A 115 -17.46 -5.48 1.38
N ASP A 116 -16.93 -6.26 0.43
CA ASP A 116 -16.30 -7.54 0.69
C ASP A 116 -15.03 -7.62 -0.15
N TYR A 117 -13.90 -7.96 0.47
CA TYR A 117 -12.71 -8.31 -0.29
C TYR A 117 -12.86 -9.75 -0.74
N PHE A 118 -12.80 -9.98 -2.05
CA PHE A 118 -12.67 -11.34 -2.53
C PHE A 118 -11.32 -11.86 -2.01
N PRO A 119 -11.22 -13.08 -1.44
CA PRO A 119 -9.92 -13.61 -1.12
C PRO A 119 -9.14 -13.78 -2.42
N ILE A 120 -8.16 -12.90 -2.64
CA ILE A 120 -7.17 -13.06 -3.71
C ILE A 120 -6.01 -13.92 -3.20
N CYS A 121 -5.93 -14.06 -1.89
CA CYS A 121 -4.90 -14.78 -1.19
C CYS A 121 -5.47 -15.19 0.16
N VAL A 122 -5.49 -16.50 0.43
CA VAL A 122 -5.77 -17.09 1.74
C VAL A 122 -4.48 -17.73 2.22
N ASP A 123 -4.05 -17.32 3.40
CA ASP A 123 -2.86 -17.84 4.04
C ASP A 123 -3.22 -18.87 5.11
N SER A 124 -2.58 -20.03 5.09
CA SER A 124 -2.98 -21.17 5.94
C SER A 124 -2.41 -21.13 7.36
N ASP A 125 -1.31 -20.39 7.57
CA ASP A 125 -0.62 -20.17 8.86
C ASP A 125 -0.81 -18.73 9.39
N GLY A 126 -1.36 -17.83 8.57
CA GLY A 126 -1.83 -16.52 9.01
C GLY A 126 -0.89 -15.36 8.73
N GLY A 127 0.02 -15.51 7.77
CA GLY A 127 0.90 -14.46 7.29
C GLY A 127 2.32 -14.97 7.19
N ILE A 128 3.27 -14.18 7.67
CA ILE A 128 4.67 -14.62 7.72
C ILE A 128 4.88 -15.48 8.99
N ASP A 129 4.98 -16.80 8.86
CA ASP A 129 5.34 -17.77 9.90
C ASP A 129 6.31 -18.87 9.40
N TYR A 130 7.61 -18.58 9.49
CA TYR A 130 8.68 -19.48 9.04
C TYR A 130 8.76 -20.84 9.76
N PHE A 131 8.02 -21.06 10.86
CA PHE A 131 8.14 -22.25 11.71
C PHE A 131 6.96 -23.21 11.57
N THR A 132 5.89 -22.78 10.90
CA THR A 132 4.71 -23.59 10.62
C THR A 132 4.58 -23.73 9.12
N GLY A 133 4.71 -24.95 8.59
CA GLY A 133 4.57 -25.15 7.15
C GLY A 133 3.14 -24.90 6.70
N GLY A 134 2.97 -24.00 5.75
CA GLY A 134 1.69 -23.62 5.18
C GLY A 134 1.74 -23.35 3.68
N GLN A 135 0.75 -22.56 3.24
CA GLN A 135 0.47 -22.29 1.85
C GLN A 135 -0.42 -21.07 1.69
N VAL A 136 -0.18 -20.38 0.58
CA VAL A 136 -1.05 -19.36 0.03
C VAL A 136 -1.94 -19.96 -1.05
N THR A 137 -3.25 -19.77 -0.94
CA THR A 137 -4.22 -20.11 -1.99
C THR A 137 -4.82 -18.85 -2.59
N THR A 138 -4.67 -18.67 -3.90
CA THR A 138 -5.31 -17.61 -4.69
C THR A 138 -6.43 -18.18 -5.55
N SER A 139 -7.11 -17.33 -6.33
CA SER A 139 -8.12 -17.77 -7.29
C SER A 139 -7.56 -18.65 -8.43
N THR A 140 -6.26 -18.57 -8.69
CA THR A 140 -5.61 -19.24 -9.83
C THR A 140 -4.51 -20.21 -9.43
N SER A 141 -4.04 -20.20 -8.18
CA SER A 141 -2.84 -20.94 -7.78
C SER A 141 -2.84 -21.31 -6.31
N THR A 142 -2.03 -22.30 -5.96
CA THR A 142 -1.65 -22.60 -4.58
C THR A 142 -0.14 -22.66 -4.51
N ILE A 143 0.44 -21.86 -3.63
CA ILE A 143 1.88 -21.70 -3.45
C ILE A 143 2.18 -22.14 -2.03
N LYS A 144 2.89 -23.25 -1.89
CA LYS A 144 3.34 -23.76 -0.59
C LYS A 144 4.61 -23.06 -0.17
N ASP A 145 4.82 -22.96 1.13
CA ASP A 145 6.16 -22.71 1.64
C ASP A 145 7.08 -23.81 1.15
N PHE A 146 8.32 -23.46 0.86
CA PHE A 146 9.24 -24.45 0.36
C PHE A 146 10.65 -24.19 0.88
N CYS A 147 11.32 -25.30 1.19
CA CYS A 147 12.74 -25.24 1.45
C CYS A 147 13.46 -24.94 0.13
N GLY A 148 14.30 -23.90 0.12
CA GLY A 148 15.33 -23.80 -0.92
C GLY A 148 16.14 -25.09 -0.95
N ASN A 149 16.66 -25.49 -2.13
CA ASN A 149 17.35 -26.76 -2.38
C ASN A 149 17.98 -27.37 -1.10
N GLN A 150 17.68 -28.64 -0.80
CA GLN A 150 17.82 -29.32 0.52
C GLN A 150 19.22 -29.31 1.19
N LEU A 151 20.19 -28.63 0.60
CA LEU A 151 21.49 -28.29 1.18
C LEU A 151 21.52 -26.93 1.87
N TYR A 152 20.48 -26.10 1.74
CA TYR A 152 20.43 -24.76 2.28
C TYR A 152 19.56 -24.60 3.52
N ASN A 153 20.06 -23.81 4.44
CA ASN A 153 19.49 -23.53 5.75
C ASN A 153 18.48 -22.37 5.70
N TYR A 154 17.54 -22.38 4.74
CA TYR A 154 16.51 -21.34 4.62
C TYR A 154 15.19 -21.86 4.04
N THR A 155 14.09 -21.21 4.41
CA THR A 155 12.73 -21.42 3.87
C THR A 155 12.31 -20.23 3.02
N TYR A 156 11.51 -20.49 1.98
CA TYR A 156 10.70 -19.49 1.30
C TYR A 156 9.29 -19.56 1.85
N GLU A 157 8.92 -18.50 2.55
CA GLU A 157 7.63 -18.27 3.16
C GLU A 157 6.71 -17.61 2.16
N SER A 158 5.63 -18.26 1.78
CA SER A 158 4.57 -17.66 0.97
C SER A 158 3.56 -17.01 1.89
N TYR A 159 3.16 -15.77 1.63
CA TYR A 159 2.19 -15.08 2.48
C TYR A 159 1.28 -14.13 1.73
N CYS A 160 0.16 -13.77 2.36
CA CYS A 160 -0.73 -12.71 1.87
C CYS A 160 -0.34 -11.34 2.43
N ASP A 161 -0.08 -10.36 1.55
CA ASP A 161 0.13 -8.97 1.97
C ASP A 161 -1.18 -8.28 2.40
N ASP A 162 -1.07 -7.08 2.97
CA ASP A 162 -2.24 -6.33 3.45
C ASP A 162 -3.17 -5.83 2.32
N PHE A 163 -2.74 -5.95 1.06
CA PHE A 163 -3.53 -5.65 -0.14
C PHE A 163 -4.16 -6.91 -0.77
N GLY A 164 -3.93 -8.09 -0.18
CA GLY A 164 -4.44 -9.37 -0.65
C GLY A 164 -3.61 -10.02 -1.76
N ASN A 165 -2.38 -9.58 -2.03
CA ASN A 165 -1.51 -10.21 -3.01
C ASN A 165 -0.67 -11.33 -2.38
N ALA A 166 -0.53 -12.43 -3.12
CA ALA A 166 0.42 -13.49 -2.80
C ALA A 166 1.86 -13.01 -3.00
N ASN A 167 2.67 -13.10 -1.95
CA ASN A 167 4.09 -12.74 -1.95
C ASN A 167 4.92 -13.87 -1.33
N TYR A 168 6.24 -13.72 -1.35
CA TYR A 168 7.12 -14.60 -0.58
C TYR A 168 8.28 -13.84 0.09
N LYS A 169 8.82 -14.42 1.16
CA LYS A 169 10.04 -13.97 1.85
C LYS A 169 10.99 -15.13 2.09
N THR A 170 12.28 -14.85 2.06
CA THR A 170 13.31 -15.83 2.39
C THR A 170 13.78 -15.64 3.83
N TYR A 171 13.91 -16.73 4.57
CA TYR A 171 14.38 -16.70 5.96
C TYR A 171 15.36 -17.84 6.24
N SER A 172 16.52 -17.50 6.81
CA SER A 172 17.52 -18.49 7.22
C SER A 172 17.12 -19.17 8.53
N CYS A 173 16.99 -20.49 8.51
CA CYS A 173 16.61 -21.28 9.67
C CYS A 173 17.74 -21.34 10.70
N PRO A 174 17.59 -20.76 11.90
CA PRO A 174 18.68 -20.71 12.87
C PRO A 174 18.97 -22.07 13.54
N ASN A 175 18.00 -22.98 13.54
CA ASN A 175 18.04 -24.24 14.31
C ASN A 175 18.29 -25.47 13.44
N GLY A 176 18.92 -25.29 12.29
CA GLY A 176 19.20 -26.36 11.34
C GLY A 176 18.28 -26.33 10.12
N PRO A 177 18.46 -27.32 9.21
CA PRO A 177 17.93 -27.25 7.86
C PRO A 177 16.40 -27.18 7.85
N CYS A 178 15.87 -26.46 6.87
CA CYS A 178 14.44 -26.47 6.57
C CYS A 178 13.95 -27.90 6.31
N SER A 179 12.75 -28.21 6.78
CA SER A 179 12.11 -29.52 6.65
C SER A 179 10.77 -29.40 5.92
N LEU A 180 10.36 -30.47 5.23
CA LEU A 180 9.06 -30.53 4.57
C LEU A 180 8.05 -31.25 5.49
N VAL A 181 7.01 -30.55 5.92
CA VAL A 181 5.87 -31.11 6.65
C VAL A 181 4.63 -30.96 5.78
N ASN A 182 3.95 -32.08 5.48
CA ASN A 182 2.83 -32.12 4.52
C ASN A 182 3.16 -31.50 3.14
N GLY A 183 4.45 -31.54 2.76
CA GLY A 183 4.96 -30.97 1.52
C GLY A 183 5.13 -29.45 1.53
N SER A 184 5.00 -28.79 2.69
CA SER A 184 5.32 -27.37 2.90
C SER A 184 6.60 -27.22 3.73
N GLY A 185 7.44 -26.26 3.37
CA GLY A 185 8.71 -25.98 4.03
C GLY A 185 8.53 -25.23 5.35
N GLN A 186 9.26 -25.65 6.38
CA GLN A 186 9.30 -24.96 7.67
C GLN A 186 10.67 -25.09 8.33
N CYS A 187 11.06 -24.07 9.09
CA CYS A 187 12.25 -24.09 9.91
C CYS A 187 12.03 -24.90 11.20
N PRO A 188 13.06 -25.60 11.71
CA PRO A 188 12.97 -26.26 13.01
C PRO A 188 12.75 -25.24 14.15
N SER A 189 11.77 -25.49 15.00
CA SER A 189 11.58 -24.73 16.24
C SER A 189 12.48 -25.28 17.35
N THR A 190 12.80 -24.46 18.35
CA THR A 190 13.65 -24.83 19.50
C THR A 190 12.94 -25.71 20.53
N THR A 191 11.65 -26.00 20.36
CA THR A 191 10.86 -26.77 21.33
C THR A 191 11.01 -28.27 21.09
N SER A 192 11.96 -28.84 21.84
CA SER A 192 12.16 -30.28 22.00
C SER A 192 10.86 -31.00 22.39
N THR A 193 10.63 -32.12 21.71
CA THR A 193 9.65 -33.15 22.01
C THR A 193 9.76 -33.65 23.45
N THR A 194 8.84 -33.24 24.32
CA THR A 194 8.22 -34.06 25.39
C THR A 194 7.24 -33.20 26.20
N GLY A 195 5.96 -33.28 25.87
CA GLY A 195 4.91 -32.60 26.64
C GLY A 195 3.59 -32.63 25.91
N ASN A 196 2.75 -33.60 26.26
CA ASN A 196 1.38 -33.68 25.77
C ASN A 196 0.55 -32.48 26.28
N VAL A 197 -0.32 -32.02 25.36
CA VAL A 197 -1.60 -31.29 25.49
C VAL A 197 -1.62 -29.75 25.66
N ILE A 198 -2.37 -29.15 24.72
CA ILE A 198 -3.10 -27.86 24.70
C ILE A 198 -2.25 -26.59 24.60
N TYR A 199 -2.03 -26.10 23.37
CA TYR A 199 -1.89 -24.69 22.89
C TYR A 199 -1.35 -24.88 21.46
N ASP A 200 -2.07 -24.67 20.36
CA ASP A 200 -2.74 -23.44 19.98
C ASP A 200 -3.81 -23.76 18.92
N LEU A 201 -5.10 -23.67 19.28
CA LEU A 201 -6.23 -23.93 18.38
C LEU A 201 -6.63 -22.68 17.57
N PHE A 202 -5.82 -21.62 17.60
CA PHE A 202 -6.03 -20.46 16.74
C PHE A 202 -5.33 -20.67 15.40
N LYS A 203 -5.97 -21.41 14.49
CA LYS A 203 -5.72 -21.19 13.06
C LYS A 203 -6.08 -19.74 12.77
N LYS A 204 -5.09 -18.85 12.76
CA LYS A 204 -5.26 -17.47 12.32
C LYS A 204 -5.37 -17.51 10.81
N VAL A 205 -6.55 -17.81 10.28
CA VAL A 205 -6.80 -17.56 8.87
C VAL A 205 -6.80 -16.04 8.70
N LYS A 206 -5.72 -15.48 8.15
CA LYS A 206 -5.68 -14.07 7.78
C LYS A 206 -6.34 -13.97 6.41
N ILE A 207 -7.62 -13.61 6.40
CA ILE A 207 -8.29 -13.12 5.21
C ILE A 207 -7.94 -11.64 5.13
N ALA A 208 -7.42 -11.17 3.99
CA ALA A 208 -7.18 -9.74 3.78
C ALA A 208 -8.44 -8.95 4.17
N GLY A 209 -8.32 -8.10 5.19
CA GLY A 209 -9.42 -7.28 5.73
C GLY A 209 -10.15 -7.80 7.00
N LYS A 210 -9.88 -8.99 7.54
CA LYS A 210 -10.47 -9.42 8.84
C LYS A 210 -9.68 -10.55 9.51
N VAL A 211 -9.22 -10.32 10.74
CA VAL A 211 -8.82 -11.42 11.64
C VAL A 211 -10.11 -12.05 12.16
N ILE A 212 -10.48 -13.22 11.64
CA ILE A 212 -11.60 -13.98 12.20
C ILE A 212 -11.02 -14.86 13.30
N GLN A 213 -11.14 -14.42 14.56
CA GLN A 213 -11.02 -15.33 15.70
C GLN A 213 -12.26 -16.24 15.71
N GLY A 214 -12.11 -17.46 15.21
CA GLY A 214 -13.15 -18.49 15.33
C GLY A 214 -13.25 -18.99 16.77
N ILE A 215 -14.30 -18.57 17.49
CA ILE A 215 -14.75 -19.25 18.70
C ILE A 215 -15.61 -20.43 18.23
N ILE A 216 -15.08 -21.65 18.34
CA ILE A 216 -15.89 -22.87 18.17
C ILE A 216 -16.41 -23.24 19.57
N SER A 217 -17.72 -23.13 19.75
CA SER A 217 -18.47 -23.71 20.87
C SER A 217 -18.70 -25.21 20.66
#